data_AF-A0A1E3W9H8-F1
#
_entry.id   AF-A0A1E3W9H8-F1
#
_cell.length_a   1.000
_cell.length_b   1.000
_cell.length_c   1.000
_cell.angle_alpha   90.00
_cell.angle_beta   90.00
_cell.angle_gamma   90.00
#
_symmetry.space_group_name_H-M   'P 1'
#
loop_
_entity.id
_entity.type
_entity.pdbx_description
1 polymer ?
#
loop_
_entity_poly.entity_id
_entity_poly.type
_entity_poly.pdbx_seq_one_letter_code
_entity_poly.pdbx_strand_id
1 'polypeptide(L)'
;MSAGAFASNFSASLKNYYAQFEIVVACEEQAQLSEAEADAAEAAMDKIESYYLKKDASIDKDHLLDLAEADRDEGFRIMGRSGGGLRPYCRQSLRDLLMKAEEIAPVASEH
;
A
#
# COMPACT_ATOMS: atom_id res chain seq x y z
N MET A 1 -6.67 -5.21 -33.04
CA MET A 1 -6.59 -5.78 -31.68
C MET A 1 -6.98 -4.66 -30.72
N SER A 2 -8.19 -4.73 -30.16
CA SER A 2 -8.66 -3.73 -29.21
C SER A 2 -7.88 -3.92 -27.91
N ALA A 3 -6.83 -3.12 -27.71
CA ALA A 3 -6.20 -2.97 -26.42
C ALA A 3 -7.26 -2.37 -25.48
N GLY A 4 -7.89 -3.23 -24.68
CA GLY A 4 -8.79 -2.80 -23.63
C GLY A 4 -8.00 -1.93 -22.67
N ALA A 5 -8.27 -0.63 -22.70
CA ALA A 5 -7.77 0.30 -21.72
C ALA A 5 -8.37 -0.09 -20.37
N PHE A 6 -7.64 -0.89 -19.57
CA PHE A 6 -7.72 -0.73 -18.13
C PHE A 6 -7.22 0.69 -17.87
N ALA A 7 -8.14 1.66 -17.86
CA ALA A 7 -7.84 2.99 -17.37
C ALA A 7 -7.19 2.79 -16.00
N SER A 8 -5.90 3.08 -15.89
CA SER A 8 -5.16 2.93 -14.66
C SER A 8 -5.77 3.92 -13.68
N ASN A 9 -6.67 3.47 -12.81
CA ASN A 9 -7.26 4.35 -11.79
C ASN A 9 -6.19 4.58 -10.72
N PHE A 10 -5.34 5.58 -10.97
CA PHE A 10 -4.23 5.96 -10.11
C PHE A 10 -4.70 6.25 -8.68
N SER A 11 -5.87 6.88 -8.51
CA SER A 11 -6.48 7.11 -7.20
C SER A 11 -6.83 5.80 -6.48
N ALA A 12 -7.50 4.87 -7.16
CA ALA A 12 -7.86 3.58 -6.55
C ALA A 12 -6.64 2.75 -6.18
N SER A 13 -5.61 2.75 -7.04
CA SER A 13 -4.33 2.08 -6.73
C SER A 13 -3.64 2.72 -5.54
N LEU A 14 -3.50 4.05 -5.51
CA LEU A 14 -2.81 4.76 -4.43
C LEU A 14 -3.54 4.57 -3.10
N LYS A 15 -4.87 4.64 -3.09
CA LYS A 15 -5.70 4.35 -1.91
C LYS A 15 -5.44 2.94 -1.35
N ASN A 16 -5.34 1.93 -2.21
CA ASN A 16 -5.03 0.58 -1.75
C ASN A 16 -3.66 0.50 -1.09
N TYR A 17 -2.65 1.23 -1.59
CA TYR A 17 -1.33 1.27 -0.96
C TYR A 17 -1.34 2.03 0.37
N TYR A 18 -2.08 3.14 0.48
CA TYR A 18 -2.32 3.77 1.78
C TYR A 18 -2.96 2.79 2.76
N ALA A 19 -3.96 2.01 2.34
CA ALA A 19 -4.57 1.01 3.21
C ALA A 19 -3.55 -0.06 3.65
N GLN A 20 -2.65 -0.51 2.76
CA GLN A 20 -1.57 -1.43 3.15
C GLN A 20 -0.62 -0.79 4.17
N PHE A 21 -0.28 0.49 4.01
CA PHE A 21 0.60 1.20 4.94
C PHE A 21 -0.06 1.36 6.31
N GLU A 22 -1.33 1.77 6.35
CA GLU A 22 -2.14 1.85 7.57
C GLU A 22 -2.23 0.50 8.31
N ILE A 23 -2.31 -0.61 7.57
CA ILE A 23 -2.23 -1.95 8.16
C ILE A 23 -0.84 -2.21 8.77
N VAL A 24 0.24 -1.84 8.08
CA VAL A 24 1.61 -2.03 8.59
C VAL A 24 1.85 -1.26 9.88
N VAL A 25 1.43 0.01 9.95
CA VAL A 25 1.54 0.84 11.17
C VAL A 25 0.78 0.18 12.33
N ALA A 26 -0.49 -0.19 12.11
CA ALA A 26 -1.27 -0.87 13.14
C ALA A 26 -0.70 -2.24 13.54
N CYS A 27 0.01 -2.91 12.63
CA CYS A 27 0.67 -4.20 12.89
C CYS A 27 1.97 -4.04 13.68
N GLU A 28 2.70 -2.93 13.53
CA GLU A 28 3.83 -2.56 14.37
C GLU A 28 3.38 -2.33 15.82
N GLU A 29 2.32 -1.54 16.02
CA GLU A 29 1.75 -1.27 17.35
C GLU A 29 1.31 -2.55 18.07
N GLN A 30 0.88 -3.55 17.31
CA GLN A 30 0.47 -4.88 17.81
C GLN A 30 1.62 -5.90 17.86
N ALA A 31 2.88 -5.44 17.71
CA ALA A 31 4.09 -6.25 17.73
C ALA A 31 4.08 -7.43 16.73
N GLN A 32 3.34 -7.31 15.63
CA GLN A 32 3.33 -8.28 14.53
C GLN A 32 4.48 -8.06 13.54
N LEU A 33 4.92 -6.82 13.43
CA LEU A 33 6.06 -6.35 12.67
C LEU A 33 7.03 -5.60 13.60
N SER A 34 8.30 -5.54 13.20
CA SER A 34 9.33 -4.74 13.85
C SER A 34 9.34 -3.30 13.35
N GLU A 35 9.90 -2.38 14.14
CA GLU A 35 10.14 -0.98 13.76
C GLU A 35 10.88 -0.88 12.42
N ALA A 36 11.93 -1.68 12.21
CA ALA A 36 12.66 -1.71 10.94
C ALA A 36 11.81 -2.15 9.73
N GLU A 37 10.79 -2.99 9.94
CA GLU A 37 9.84 -3.36 8.89
C GLU A 37 8.85 -2.22 8.61
N ALA A 38 8.45 -1.45 9.63
CA ALA A 38 7.60 -0.27 9.48
C ALA A 38 8.36 0.87 8.78
N ASP A 39 9.60 1.15 9.16
CA ASP A 39 10.49 2.13 8.50
C ASP A 39 10.66 1.82 7.00
N ALA A 40 10.81 0.53 6.66
CA ALA A 40 10.92 0.10 5.27
C ALA A 40 9.61 0.33 4.49
N ALA A 41 8.46 0.14 5.14
CA ALA A 41 7.16 0.43 4.55
C ALA A 41 6.93 1.94 4.35
N GLU A 42 7.35 2.79 5.29
CA GLU A 42 7.29 4.25 5.17
C GLU A 42 8.11 4.72 3.96
N ALA A 43 9.37 4.29 3.87
CA ALA A 43 10.24 4.62 2.74
C ALA A 43 9.72 4.08 1.39
N ALA A 44 8.99 2.96 1.39
CA ALA A 44 8.31 2.44 0.21
C ALA A 44 7.09 3.29 -0.15
N MET A 45 6.28 3.67 0.83
CA MET A 45 5.07 4.47 0.64
C MET A 45 5.41 5.85 0.08
N ASP A 46 6.46 6.51 0.56
CA ASP A 46 6.95 7.79 0.01
C ASP A 46 7.23 7.72 -1.50
N LYS A 47 7.85 6.63 -1.95
CA LYS A 47 8.15 6.39 -3.37
C LYS A 47 6.88 6.15 -4.18
N ILE A 48 5.96 5.36 -3.63
CA ILE A 48 4.67 5.04 -4.26
C ILE A 48 3.83 6.30 -4.40
N GLU A 49 3.62 7.05 -3.32
CA GLU A 49 2.87 8.31 -3.30
C GLU A 49 3.44 9.27 -4.34
N SER A 50 4.75 9.51 -4.30
CA SER A 50 5.43 10.38 -5.26
C SER A 50 5.22 9.95 -6.71
N TYR A 51 5.22 8.65 -7.00
CA TYR A 51 5.00 8.12 -8.35
C TYR A 51 3.58 8.36 -8.84
N TYR A 52 2.57 8.07 -8.02
CA TYR A 52 1.17 8.22 -8.41
C TYR A 52 0.76 9.70 -8.51
N LEU A 53 1.18 10.55 -7.57
CA LEU A 53 0.90 12.00 -7.62
C LEU A 53 1.60 12.70 -8.79
N LYS A 54 2.79 12.23 -9.20
CA LYS A 54 3.45 12.72 -10.44
C LYS A 54 2.68 12.36 -11.70
N LYS A 55 1.97 11.23 -11.71
CA LYS A 55 1.15 10.80 -12.85
C LYS A 55 -0.21 11.48 -12.89
N ASP A 56 -0.78 11.75 -11.73
CA ASP A 56 -2.06 12.43 -11.60
C ASP A 56 -2.04 13.36 -10.38
N ALA A 57 -1.82 14.65 -10.64
CA ALA A 57 -1.82 15.69 -9.61
C ALA A 57 -3.23 16.10 -9.17
N SER A 58 -4.30 15.57 -9.80
CA SER A 58 -5.68 15.83 -9.41
C SER A 58 -6.19 14.90 -8.30
N ILE A 59 -5.36 13.94 -7.89
CA ILE A 59 -5.66 13.03 -6.79
C ILE A 59 -5.83 13.84 -5.49
N ASP A 60 -7.01 13.67 -4.87
CA ASP A 60 -7.30 14.18 -3.53
C ASP A 60 -6.72 13.24 -2.48
N LYS A 61 -5.52 13.56 -1.99
CA LYS A 61 -4.78 12.73 -1.03
C LYS A 61 -5.57 12.51 0.26
N ASP A 62 -6.15 13.57 0.82
CA ASP A 62 -6.82 13.53 2.12
C ASP A 62 -8.03 12.60 2.03
N HIS A 63 -8.81 12.70 0.95
CA HIS A 63 -9.92 11.78 0.73
C HIS A 63 -9.49 10.31 0.62
N LEU A 64 -8.34 10.04 -0.02
CA LEU A 64 -7.86 8.66 -0.14
C LEU A 64 -7.35 8.09 1.18
N LEU A 65 -6.76 8.92 2.05
CA LEU A 65 -6.33 8.50 3.39
C LEU A 65 -7.53 8.12 4.26
N ASP A 66 -8.60 8.93 4.27
CA ASP A 66 -9.84 8.60 4.99
C ASP A 66 -10.43 7.24 4.56
N LEU A 67 -10.44 6.98 3.25
CA LEU A 67 -10.92 5.70 2.71
C LEU A 67 -9.97 4.54 3.05
N ALA A 68 -8.66 4.80 3.11
CA ALA A 68 -7.67 3.80 3.46
C ALA A 68 -7.77 3.36 4.93
N GLU A 69 -8.04 4.29 5.85
CA GLU A 69 -8.30 3.96 7.26
C GLU A 69 -9.55 3.08 7.42
N ALA A 70 -10.63 3.42 6.70
CA ALA A 70 -11.84 2.60 6.70
C ALA A 70 -11.59 1.17 6.16
N ASP A 71 -10.78 1.05 5.10
CA ASP A 71 -10.38 -0.24 4.53
C ASP A 71 -9.49 -1.05 5.48
N ARG A 72 -8.57 -0.40 6.21
CA ARG A 72 -7.75 -1.02 7.27
C ARG A 72 -8.65 -1.64 8.34
N ASP A 73 -9.59 -0.86 8.87
CA ASP A 73 -10.48 -1.31 9.96
C ASP A 73 -11.35 -2.49 9.52
N GLU A 74 -11.87 -2.45 8.30
CA GLU A 74 -12.63 -3.55 7.70
C GLU A 74 -11.76 -4.81 7.53
N GLY A 75 -10.52 -4.63 7.04
CA GLY A 75 -9.54 -5.70 6.89
C GLY A 75 -9.25 -6.42 8.20
N PHE A 76 -8.97 -5.67 9.27
CA PHE A 76 -8.78 -6.22 10.61
C PHE A 76 -10.03 -6.93 11.13
N ARG A 77 -11.23 -6.37 10.90
CA ARG A 77 -12.50 -7.00 11.27
C ARG A 77 -12.70 -8.35 10.59
N ILE A 78 -12.35 -8.46 9.30
CA ILE A 78 -12.41 -9.72 8.55
C ILE A 78 -11.39 -10.72 9.10
N MET A 79 -10.15 -10.27 9.35
CA MET A 79 -9.09 -11.15 9.85
C MET A 79 -9.37 -11.68 11.27
N GLY A 80 -9.98 -10.86 12.13
CA GLY A 80 -10.44 -11.29 13.45
C GLY A 80 -11.52 -12.38 13.38
N ARG A 81 -12.26 -12.49 12.26
CA ARG A 81 -13.29 -13.51 12.04
C ARG A 81 -12.76 -14.75 11.33
N SER A 82 -11.75 -14.59 10.47
CA SER A 82 -11.27 -15.66 9.59
C SER A 82 -10.30 -16.64 10.25
N GLY A 83 -9.73 -16.29 11.41
CA GLY A 83 -8.75 -17.13 12.12
C GLY A 83 -7.42 -17.29 11.38
N GLY A 84 -7.21 -16.59 10.26
CA GLY A 84 -5.99 -16.66 9.44
C GLY A 84 -4.74 -16.04 10.09
N GLY A 85 -4.90 -15.43 11.27
CA GLY A 85 -3.83 -14.81 12.04
C GLY A 85 -3.48 -13.42 11.52
N LEU A 86 -3.09 -12.54 12.45
CA LEU A 86 -2.75 -11.16 12.12
C LEU A 86 -1.40 -11.06 11.38
N ARG A 87 -0.41 -11.84 11.83
CA ARG A 87 0.96 -11.80 11.29
C ARG A 87 1.06 -12.05 9.78
N PRO A 88 0.41 -13.07 9.17
CA PRO A 88 0.45 -13.26 7.73
C PRO A 88 -0.16 -12.10 6.95
N TYR A 89 -1.24 -11.51 7.48
CA TYR A 89 -1.87 -10.33 6.89
C TYR A 89 -0.92 -9.13 6.90
N CYS A 90 -0.32 -8.82 8.05
CA CYS A 90 0.68 -7.76 8.19
C CYS A 90 1.85 -7.92 7.21
N ARG A 91 2.38 -9.15 7.10
CA ARG A 91 3.50 -9.44 6.19
C ARG A 91 3.13 -9.32 4.72
N GLN A 92 1.90 -9.67 4.37
CA GLN A 92 1.42 -9.51 3.00
C GLN A 92 1.31 -8.02 2.64
N SER A 93 0.73 -7.21 3.52
CA SER A 93 0.64 -5.75 3.36
C SER A 93 2.01 -5.09 3.18
N LEU A 94 2.96 -5.43 4.04
CA LEU A 94 4.37 -5.00 3.91
C LEU A 94 4.95 -5.40 2.55
N ARG A 95 4.79 -6.67 2.16
CA ARG A 95 5.34 -7.19 0.91
C ARG A 95 4.80 -6.45 -0.30
N ASP A 96 3.51 -6.13 -0.33
CA ASP A 96 2.89 -5.44 -1.45
C ASP A 96 3.42 -4.00 -1.62
N LEU A 97 3.72 -3.31 -0.51
CA LEU A 97 4.40 -2.01 -0.54
C LEU A 97 5.83 -2.13 -1.07
N LEU A 98 6.61 -3.06 -0.52
CA LEU A 98 8.01 -3.24 -0.91
C LEU A 98 8.14 -3.62 -2.39
N MET A 99 7.36 -4.61 -2.84
CA MET A 99 7.33 -5.01 -4.26
C MET A 99 6.95 -3.84 -5.16
N LYS A 100 5.95 -3.04 -4.76
CA LYS A 100 5.56 -1.90 -5.58
C LYS A 100 6.65 -0.83 -5.66
N ALA A 101 7.31 -0.53 -4.54
CA ALA A 101 8.41 0.42 -4.52
C ALA A 101 9.61 -0.06 -5.36
N GLU A 102 9.88 -1.37 -5.39
CA GLU A 102 10.86 -1.99 -6.28
C GLU A 102 10.48 -1.85 -7.76
N GLU A 103 9.20 -2.07 -8.13
CA GLU A 103 8.71 -1.86 -9.50
C GLU A 103 8.84 -0.40 -9.97
N ILE A 104 8.74 0.56 -9.05
CA ILE A 104 8.84 2.00 -9.33
C ILE A 104 10.30 2.44 -9.49
N ALA A 105 11.25 1.72 -8.89
CA ALA A 105 12.66 2.00 -9.10
C ALA A 105 12.95 1.99 -10.61
N PRO A 106 13.77 2.94 -11.12
CA PRO A 106 14.06 2.97 -12.55
C PRO A 106 14.58 1.59 -12.93
N VAL A 107 13.95 0.97 -13.94
CA VAL A 107 14.54 -0.15 -14.66
C VAL A 107 15.95 0.32 -14.98
N ALA A 108 16.94 -0.22 -14.27
CA ALA A 108 18.32 0.16 -14.46
C ALA A 108 18.54 0.06 -15.97
N SER A 109 18.90 1.19 -16.57
CA SER A 109 19.05 1.32 -18.01
C SER A 109 19.87 0.16 -18.52
N GLU A 110 19.22 -0.82 -19.16
CA GLU A 110 19.93 -1.85 -19.91
C GLU A 110 20.51 -1.11 -21.12
N HIS A 111 21.82 -0.87 -21.00
CA HIS A 111 22.71 -0.31 -22.00
C HIS A 111 22.78 -1.19 -23.25
#